data_AF-A0A6B3G2W9-F1
#
_entry.id   AF-A0A6B3G2W9-F1
#
_cell.length_a   1.000
_cell.length_b   1.000
_cell.length_c   1.000
_cell.angle_alpha   90.00
_cell.angle_beta   90.00
_cell.angle_gamma   90.00
#
_symmetry.space_group_name_H-M   'P 1'
#
loop_
_entity.id
_entity.type
_entity.pdbx_description
1 polymer ?
#
loop_
_entity_poly.entity_id
_entity_poly.type
_entity_poly.pdbx_seq_one_letter_code
_entity_poly.pdbx_strand_id
1 'polypeptide(L)' 'GLSTGCYAQMSGARTRVFEKHVLPGGCCTAWSRDGYLFDYCIEWLIGTAPGNDAHQVWAELGALDGKSVTNFELFNK' A
#
# COMPACT_ATOMS: atom_id res chain seq x y z
N GLY A 1 -1.32 -9.35 2.36
CA GLY A 1 -2.54 -9.84 1.68
C GLY A 1 -2.48 -9.54 0.20
N LEU A 2 -2.88 -8.32 -0.20
CA LEU A 2 -2.82 -7.88 -1.60
C LEU A 2 -1.41 -7.98 -2.20
N SER A 3 -0.41 -7.41 -1.53
CA SER A 3 1.00 -7.48 -1.94
C SER A 3 1.48 -8.92 -2.15
N THR A 4 1.20 -9.80 -1.19
CA THR A 4 1.50 -11.24 -1.28
C THR A 4 0.85 -11.88 -2.53
N GLY A 5 -0.39 -11.48 -2.83
CA GLY A 5 -1.10 -11.93 -4.02
C GLY A 5 -0.39 -11.55 -5.31
N CYS A 6 0.07 -10.29 -5.41
CA CYS A 6 0.86 -9.80 -6.53
C CYS A 6 2.16 -10.58 -6.69
N TYR A 7 2.96 -10.71 -5.63
CA TYR A 7 4.22 -11.45 -5.68
C TYR A 7 4.04 -12.92 -6.07
N ALA A 8 3.01 -13.57 -5.54
CA ALA A 8 2.70 -14.94 -5.91
C ALA A 8 2.40 -15.06 -7.41
N GLN A 9 1.61 -14.15 -7.98
CA GLN A 9 1.33 -14.13 -9.42
C GLN A 9 2.57 -13.80 -10.27
N MET A 10 3.38 -12.82 -9.85
CA MET A 10 4.65 -12.48 -10.50
C MET A 10 5.62 -13.67 -10.50
N SER A 11 5.52 -14.55 -9.50
CA SER A 11 6.30 -15.78 -9.37
C SER A 11 5.69 -16.98 -10.10
N GLY A 12 4.62 -16.78 -10.87
CA GLY A 12 3.97 -17.83 -11.68
C GLY A 12 2.95 -18.70 -10.91
N ALA A 13 2.63 -18.38 -9.65
CA ALA A 13 1.62 -19.09 -8.90
C ALA A 13 0.20 -18.62 -9.30
N ARG A 14 -0.73 -19.58 -9.41
CA ARG A 14 -2.16 -19.25 -9.57
C ARG A 14 -2.74 -18.84 -8.22
N THR A 15 -3.02 -17.56 -8.05
CA THR A 15 -3.46 -16.98 -6.77
C THR A 15 -4.93 -16.57 -6.77
N ARG A 16 -5.59 -16.73 -5.62
CA ARG A 16 -6.92 -16.15 -5.34
C ARG A 16 -6.93 -15.57 -3.93
N VAL A 17 -7.31 -14.29 -3.82
CA VAL A 17 -7.49 -13.61 -2.53
C VAL A 17 -8.96 -13.69 -2.14
N PHE A 18 -9.25 -14.04 -0.89
CA PHE A 18 -10.59 -14.05 -0.32
C PHE A 18 -10.66 -12.97 0.75
N GLU A 19 -11.59 -12.04 0.58
CA GLU A 19 -11.88 -10.96 1.53
C GLU A 19 -13.32 -11.12 2.01
N LYS A 20 -13.55 -10.91 3.32
CA LYS A 20 -14.88 -11.01 3.91
C LYS A 20 -15.66 -9.70 3.71
N HIS A 21 -14.96 -8.57 3.71
CA HIS A 21 -15.54 -7.26 3.46
C HIS A 21 -15.86 -7.06 1.97
N VAL A 22 -16.70 -6.06 1.66
CA VAL A 22 -17.09 -5.73 0.28
C VAL A 22 -15.98 -5.05 -0.52
N LEU A 23 -14.96 -4.54 0.17
CA LEU A 23 -13.79 -3.87 -0.41
C LEU A 23 -12.52 -4.48 0.19
N PRO A 24 -11.47 -4.69 -0.62
CA PRO A 24 -10.17 -5.09 -0.12
C PRO A 24 -9.44 -3.91 0.54
N GLY A 25 -8.38 -4.22 1.28
CA GLY A 25 -7.43 -3.24 1.81
C GLY A 25 -7.40 -3.15 3.33
N GLY A 26 -8.42 -3.66 4.03
CA GLY A 26 -8.40 -3.80 5.49
C GLY A 26 -8.10 -2.47 6.19
N CYS A 27 -7.13 -2.46 7.10
CA CYS A 27 -6.65 -1.25 7.77
C CYS A 27 -5.66 -0.42 6.89
N CYS A 28 -5.79 -0.46 5.56
CA CYS A 28 -5.10 0.43 4.64
C CYS A 28 -6.11 0.91 3.59
N THR A 29 -7.23 1.47 4.07
CA THR A 29 -8.35 1.90 3.22
C THR A 29 -9.08 3.06 3.87
N ALA A 30 -9.38 4.08 3.08
CA ALA A 30 -10.25 5.18 3.47
C ALA A 30 -11.66 4.98 2.90
N TRP A 31 -12.65 5.62 3.50
CA TRP A 31 -14.03 5.64 3.00
C TRP A 31 -14.58 7.05 2.97
N SER A 32 -15.49 7.31 2.02
CA SER A 32 -16.06 8.65 1.82
C SER A 32 -17.51 8.72 2.24
N ARG A 33 -17.90 9.82 2.88
CA ARG A 33 -19.29 10.12 3.22
C ARG A 33 -19.52 11.62 3.29
N ASP A 34 -20.63 12.06 2.69
CA ASP A 34 -21.10 13.46 2.73
C ASP A 34 -20.02 14.49 2.33
N GLY A 35 -19.19 14.14 1.34
CA GLY A 35 -18.09 15.00 0.85
C GLY A 35 -16.79 14.91 1.63
N TYR A 36 -16.73 14.12 2.70
CA TYR A 36 -15.53 13.91 3.51
C TYR A 36 -14.89 12.56 3.22
N LEU A 37 -13.55 12.51 3.29
CA LEU A 37 -12.76 11.28 3.25
C LEU A 37 -12.29 10.95 4.67
N PHE A 38 -12.66 9.77 5.16
CA PHE A 38 -12.27 9.25 6.46
C PHE A 38 -11.19 8.20 6.26
N ASP A 39 -9.97 8.52 6.66
CA ASP A 39 -8.82 7.60 6.69
C ASP A 39 -8.41 7.38 8.15
N TYR A 40 -8.50 6.14 8.62
CA TYR A 40 -8.13 5.74 9.98
C TYR A 40 -6.79 4.98 10.01
N CYS A 41 -6.14 4.88 8.86
CA CYS A 41 -5.06 3.93 8.63
C CYS A 41 -3.70 4.61 8.61
N ILE A 42 -3.55 5.62 7.76
CA ILE A 42 -2.24 6.23 7.51
C ILE A 42 -2.13 7.51 8.32
N GLU A 43 -1.57 7.41 9.53
CA GLU A 43 -1.04 8.60 10.20
C GLU A 43 0.27 9.05 9.52
N TRP A 44 1.09 8.10 9.06
CA TRP A 44 2.34 8.34 8.34
C TRP A 44 2.60 7.24 7.30
N LEU A 45 3.13 7.61 6.13
CA LEU A 45 3.62 6.66 5.14
C LEU A 45 5.13 6.44 5.34
N ILE A 46 5.53 5.21 5.62
CA ILE A 46 6.93 4.84 5.88
C ILE A 46 7.56 4.11 4.68
N GLY A 47 8.89 4.15 4.64
CA GLY A 47 9.68 3.40 3.67
C GLY A 47 9.54 3.92 2.24
N THR A 48 9.29 5.22 2.09
CA THR A 48 9.26 5.87 0.77
C THR A 48 10.66 6.27 0.29
N ALA A 49 11.63 6.39 1.19
CA ALA A 49 13.01 6.73 0.84
C ALA A 49 13.82 5.50 0.35
N PRO A 50 14.75 5.71 -0.60
CA PRO A 50 15.71 4.68 -1.00
C PRO A 50 16.51 4.15 0.19
N GLY A 51 16.76 2.83 0.21
CA GLY A 51 17.49 2.15 1.29
C GLY A 51 16.61 1.54 2.38
N ASN A 52 15.30 1.80 2.36
CA ASN A 52 14.32 1.10 3.20
C ASN A 52 13.76 -0.13 2.47
N ASP A 53 13.61 -1.26 3.16
CA ASP A 53 13.08 -2.50 2.56
C ASP A 53 11.68 -2.32 1.96
N ALA A 54 10.83 -1.49 2.57
CA ALA A 54 9.50 -1.20 2.04
C ALA A 54 9.54 -0.36 0.75
N HIS A 55 10.62 0.40 0.49
CA HIS A 55 10.77 1.15 -0.75
C HIS A 55 10.82 0.23 -1.95
N GLN A 56 11.53 -0.89 -1.83
CA GLN A 56 11.57 -1.91 -2.87
C GLN A 56 10.18 -2.46 -3.15
N VAL A 57 9.39 -2.75 -2.10
CA VAL A 57 8.02 -3.25 -2.25
C VAL A 57 7.12 -2.23 -2.95
N TRP A 58 7.24 -0.94 -2.61
CA TRP A 58 6.48 0.12 -3.28
C TRP A 58 6.80 0.21 -4.78
N ALA A 59 8.08 0.10 -5.13
CA ALA A 59 8.55 0.15 -6.51
C ALA A 59 8.14 -1.09 -7.32
N GLU A 60 8.33 -2.30 -6.77
CA GLU A 60 8.01 -3.56 -7.45
C GLU A 60 6.52 -3.71 -7.73
N LEU A 61 5.67 -3.22 -6.83
CA LEU A 61 4.22 -3.28 -6.96
C LEU A 61 3.62 -2.07 -7.71
N GLY A 62 4.43 -1.07 -8.05
CA GLY A 62 3.99 0.16 -8.72
C GLY A 62 2.96 0.96 -7.91
N ALA A 63 2.92 0.81 -6.58
CA ALA A 63 1.82 1.35 -5.78
C ALA A 63 1.85 2.89 -5.65
N LEU A 64 3.02 3.50 -5.91
CA LEU A 64 3.24 4.94 -5.86
C LEU A 64 3.48 5.54 -7.26
N ASP A 65 3.27 4.78 -8.32
CA ASP A 65 3.51 5.23 -9.69
C ASP A 65 2.64 6.45 -10.05
N GLY A 66 3.27 7.46 -10.63
CA GLY A 66 2.61 8.72 -10.99
C GLY A 66 2.21 9.59 -9.79
N LYS A 67 2.68 9.29 -8.57
CA LYS A 67 2.47 10.13 -7.39
C LYS A 67 3.72 10.93 -7.05
N SER A 68 3.51 12.14 -6.51
CA SER A 68 4.58 12.92 -5.89
C SER A 68 4.68 12.53 -4.41
N VAL A 69 5.90 12.21 -3.96
CA VAL A 69 6.16 11.77 -2.59
C VAL A 69 7.17 12.71 -1.94
N THR A 70 6.81 13.24 -0.77
CA THR A 70 7.70 14.04 0.06
C THR A 70 8.33 13.16 1.12
N ASN A 71 9.66 13.05 1.11
CA ASN A 71 10.38 12.28 2.13
C ASN A 71 10.74 13.18 3.31
N PHE A 72 10.37 12.74 4.51
CA PHE A 72 10.80 13.33 5.76
C PHE A 72 11.77 12.37 6.45
N GLU A 73 12.92 12.90 6.92
CA GLU A 73 13.95 12.14 7.63
C GLU A 73 13.42 11.39 8.85
N LEU A 74 12.41 11.96 9.53
CA LEU A 74 11.80 11.36 10.73
C LEU A 74 11.11 10.00 10.45
N PHE A 75 10.58 9.81 9.24
CA PHE A 75 9.75 8.64 8.88
C PHE A 75 10.45 7.63 7.95
N ASN A 76 11.74 7.84 7.68
CA ASN A 76 12.50 7.09 6.69
C ASN A 76 13.83 6.52 7.23
N LYS A 77 13.94 6.33 8.55
CA LYS A 77 15.06 5.61 9.16
C LYS A 77 14.96 4.11 9.00
#